data_AF-W2XEG0-F1
#
_entry.id   AF-W2XEG0-F1
#
_cell.length_a   1.000
_cell.length_b   1.000
_cell.length_c   1.000
_cell.angle_alpha   90.00
_cell.angle_beta   90.00
_cell.angle_gamma   90.00
#
_symmetry.space_group_name_H-M   'P 1'
#
loop_
_entity.id
_entity.type
_entity.pdbx_description
1 polymer ?
#
loop_
_entity_poly.entity_id
_entity_poly.type
_entity_poly.pdbx_seq_one_letter_code
_entity_poly.pdbx_strand_id
1 'polypeptide(L)'
;MVTDRCSTAGLLVVLSHLYPQYMLVFMYLLILDFSSHWYHMYSSRGHHKVVAAERNFLLRFYYGCYPFFGFCCVGTELFYILLYVLHFDPTLLIPFINVPVMQLCYYVCLPACVCKNITNVAQLCSAAYSLRLRMWHSPTRPSRVGILSNRGARRESLPTYSQVVTVP
;
A
#
# COMPACT_ATOMS: atom_id res chain seq x y z
N MET A 1 -5.16 -9.51 4.09
CA MET A 1 -4.26 -8.87 3.12
C MET A 1 -3.17 -8.00 3.75
N VAL A 2 -2.73 -8.29 4.98
CA VAL A 2 -1.45 -7.79 5.52
C VAL A 2 -0.46 -8.95 5.60
N THR A 3 -0.94 -10.14 5.98
CA THR A 3 -0.21 -11.41 5.98
C THR A 3 0.41 -11.74 4.62
N ASP A 4 -0.37 -11.64 3.54
CA ASP A 4 0.08 -11.95 2.17
C ASP A 4 1.17 -10.96 1.70
N ARG A 5 1.04 -9.70 2.12
CA ARG A 5 1.99 -8.61 1.82
C ARG A 5 3.30 -8.80 2.58
N CYS A 6 3.23 -9.19 3.85
CA CYS A 6 4.41 -9.52 4.65
C CYS A 6 5.14 -10.75 4.11
N SER A 7 4.42 -11.79 3.67
CA SER A 7 5.00 -12.98 3.04
C SER A 7 5.79 -12.60 1.78
N THR A 8 5.17 -11.81 0.89
CA THR A 8 5.80 -11.33 -0.34
C THR A 8 7.04 -10.46 -0.04
N ALA A 9 6.96 -9.58 0.97
CA ALA A 9 8.07 -8.75 1.39
C ALA A 9 9.25 -9.59 1.91
N GLY A 10 8.99 -10.61 2.73
CA GLY A 10 10.04 -11.53 3.22
C GLY A 10 10.75 -12.25 2.08
N LEU A 11 9.99 -12.75 1.09
CA LEU A 11 10.58 -13.44 -0.07
C LEU A 11 11.42 -12.50 -0.94
N LEU A 12 10.96 -11.27 -1.17
CA LEU A 12 11.72 -10.24 -1.90
C LEU A 12 13.04 -9.90 -1.22
N VAL A 13 13.06 -9.80 0.12
CA VAL A 13 14.30 -9.56 0.89
C VAL A 13 15.28 -10.71 0.72
N VAL A 14 14.82 -11.97 0.80
CA VAL A 14 15.67 -13.15 0.57
C VAL A 14 16.23 -13.15 -0.86
N LEU A 15 15.40 -12.89 -1.86
CA LEU A 15 15.83 -12.80 -3.26
C LEU A 15 16.84 -11.68 -3.50
N SER A 16 16.69 -10.54 -2.81
CA SER A 16 17.61 -9.41 -2.94
C SER A 16 19.04 -9.76 -2.51
N HIS A 17 19.19 -10.68 -1.56
CA HIS A 17 20.49 -11.18 -1.11
C HIS A 17 21.09 -12.22 -2.08
N LEU A 18 20.25 -13.06 -2.69
CA LEU A 18 20.67 -14.06 -3.68
C LEU A 18 21.05 -13.43 -5.03
N TYR A 19 20.38 -12.33 -5.40
CA TYR A 19 20.56 -11.62 -6.66
C TYR A 19 20.95 -10.15 -6.42
N PRO A 20 22.20 -9.88 -5.99
CA PRO A 20 22.64 -8.51 -5.66
C PRO A 20 22.55 -7.54 -6.86
N GLN A 21 22.62 -8.06 -8.08
CA GLN A 21 22.49 -7.28 -9.32
C GLN A 21 21.08 -6.68 -9.51
N TYR A 22 20.04 -7.32 -8.98
CA TYR A 22 18.64 -6.88 -9.09
C TYR A 22 18.07 -6.34 -7.77
N MET A 23 18.92 -6.17 -6.75
CA MET A 23 18.52 -5.71 -5.41
C MET A 23 17.70 -4.42 -5.45
N LEU A 24 18.11 -3.44 -6.28
CA LEU A 24 17.39 -2.17 -6.42
C LEU A 24 15.97 -2.35 -6.96
N VAL A 25 15.78 -3.30 -7.89
CA VAL A 25 14.46 -3.60 -8.45
C VAL A 25 13.58 -4.20 -7.37
N PHE A 26 14.06 -5.21 -6.64
CA PHE A 26 13.29 -5.82 -5.55
C PHE A 26 12.95 -4.83 -4.44
N MET A 27 13.88 -3.93 -4.10
CA MET A 27 13.64 -2.85 -3.14
C MET A 27 12.56 -1.88 -3.63
N TYR A 28 12.61 -1.48 -4.91
CA TYR A 28 11.59 -0.63 -5.51
C TYR A 28 10.20 -1.28 -5.49
N LEU A 29 10.11 -2.55 -5.87
CA LEU A 29 8.86 -3.32 -5.87
C LEU A 29 8.25 -3.38 -4.46
N LEU A 30 9.09 -3.62 -3.45
CA LEU A 30 8.68 -3.66 -2.05
C LEU A 30 8.15 -2.31 -1.56
N ILE A 31 8.87 -1.22 -1.83
CA ILE A 31 8.45 0.15 -1.46
C ILE A 31 7.14 0.52 -2.16
N LEU A 32 7.01 0.20 -3.44
CA LEU A 32 5.79 0.46 -4.22
C LEU A 32 4.59 -0.30 -3.63
N ASP A 33 4.78 -1.57 -3.25
CA ASP A 33 3.70 -2.39 -2.70
C ASP A 33 3.22 -1.86 -1.34
N PHE A 34 4.15 -1.53 -0.43
CA PHE A 34 3.80 -0.89 0.86
C PHE A 34 3.13 0.47 0.69
N SER A 35 3.66 1.31 -0.21
CA SER A 35 3.12 2.64 -0.48
C SER A 35 1.69 2.52 -1.00
N SER A 36 1.47 1.72 -2.05
CA SER A 36 0.14 1.53 -2.65
C SER A 36 -0.90 1.06 -1.62
N HIS A 37 -0.50 0.15 -0.73
CA HIS A 37 -1.36 -0.32 0.35
C HIS A 37 -1.71 0.79 1.36
N TRP A 38 -0.69 1.53 1.82
CA TRP A 38 -0.89 2.63 2.77
C TRP A 38 -1.85 3.68 2.19
N TYR A 39 -1.60 4.12 0.95
CA TYR A 39 -2.43 5.13 0.28
C TYR A 39 -3.86 4.64 0.08
N HIS A 40 -4.05 3.38 -0.32
CA HIS A 40 -5.38 2.80 -0.45
C HIS A 40 -6.11 2.77 0.89
N MET A 41 -5.46 2.29 1.96
CA MET A 41 -6.03 2.25 3.31
C MET A 41 -6.40 3.65 3.79
N TYR A 42 -5.52 4.63 3.63
CA TYR A 42 -5.77 6.01 4.06
C TYR A 42 -6.92 6.67 3.28
N SER A 43 -6.97 6.48 1.96
CA SER A 43 -8.07 7.00 1.13
C SER A 43 -9.44 6.42 1.53
N SER A 44 -9.46 5.19 2.07
CA SER A 44 -10.67 4.48 2.50
C SER A 44 -11.19 4.90 3.88
N ARG A 45 -10.37 5.56 4.72
CA ARG A 45 -10.72 5.95 6.11
C ARG A 45 -11.59 7.21 6.23
N GLY A 46 -11.83 7.95 5.15
CA GLY A 46 -12.59 9.20 5.20
C GLY A 46 -14.08 9.03 4.87
N HIS A 47 -14.95 9.39 5.81
CA HIS A 47 -16.40 9.08 5.92
C HIS A 47 -17.33 9.57 4.77
N HIS A 48 -16.89 10.43 3.86
CA HIS A 48 -17.72 10.90 2.74
C HIS A 48 -17.41 10.17 1.43
N LYS A 49 -18.33 9.26 1.06
CA LYS A 49 -18.36 8.41 -0.14
C LYS A 49 -18.52 9.20 -1.46
N VAL A 50 -17.66 10.18 -1.75
CA VAL A 50 -17.74 10.93 -3.02
C VAL A 50 -16.81 10.36 -4.10
N VAL A 51 -15.82 9.55 -3.73
CA VAL A 51 -14.77 9.09 -4.69
C VAL A 51 -14.89 7.60 -5.05
N ALA A 52 -16.10 7.04 -5.04
CA ALA A 52 -16.33 5.67 -5.49
C ALA A 52 -16.51 5.54 -7.02
N ALA A 53 -16.87 6.64 -7.71
CA ALA A 53 -17.31 6.60 -9.10
C ALA A 53 -16.14 6.64 -10.12
N GLU A 54 -15.08 7.39 -9.84
CA GLU A 54 -13.93 7.57 -10.75
C GLU A 54 -12.77 6.62 -10.40
N ARG A 55 -13.08 5.34 -10.19
CA ARG A 55 -12.03 4.32 -10.07
C ARG A 55 -11.62 3.92 -11.48
N ASN A 56 -10.35 4.18 -11.85
CA ASN A 56 -9.77 3.84 -13.15
C ASN A 56 -10.30 2.49 -13.68
N PHE A 57 -10.69 2.42 -14.96
CA PHE A 57 -11.23 1.22 -15.62
C PHE A 57 -10.42 -0.05 -15.29
N LEU A 58 -9.10 0.11 -15.21
CA LEU A 58 -8.16 -0.95 -14.87
C LEU A 58 -8.39 -1.53 -13.46
N LEU A 59 -8.65 -0.69 -12.45
CA LEU A 59 -9.00 -1.18 -11.11
C LEU A 59 -10.38 -1.84 -11.13
N ARG A 60 -11.34 -1.31 -11.89
CA ARG A 60 -12.68 -1.90 -11.96
C ARG A 60 -12.64 -3.29 -12.59
N PHE A 61 -11.81 -3.48 -13.62
CA PHE A 61 -11.55 -4.78 -14.23
C PHE A 61 -10.79 -5.72 -13.28
N TYR A 62 -9.72 -5.23 -12.65
CA TYR A 62 -8.89 -6.02 -11.72
C TYR A 62 -9.71 -6.56 -10.53
N TYR A 63 -10.62 -5.76 -9.98
CA TYR A 63 -11.50 -6.19 -8.88
C TYR A 63 -12.82 -6.84 -9.37
N GLY A 64 -13.18 -6.67 -10.64
CA GLY A 64 -14.36 -7.32 -11.24
C GLY A 64 -14.10 -8.76 -11.64
N CYS A 65 -12.86 -9.10 -12.01
CA CYS A 65 -12.45 -10.46 -12.36
C CYS A 65 -11.63 -11.11 -11.24
N TYR A 66 -12.32 -11.81 -10.33
CA TYR A 66 -11.71 -12.63 -9.29
C TYR A 66 -10.58 -13.58 -9.76
N PRO A 67 -10.71 -14.33 -10.88
CA PRO A 67 -9.62 -15.21 -11.33
C PRO A 67 -8.38 -14.45 -11.79
N PHE A 68 -8.53 -13.25 -12.35
CA PHE A 68 -7.40 -12.41 -12.76
C PHE A 68 -6.64 -11.84 -11.54
N PHE A 69 -7.38 -11.43 -10.50
CA PHE A 69 -6.81 -11.03 -9.23
C PHE A 69 -5.99 -12.17 -8.61
N GLY A 70 -6.57 -13.37 -8.56
CA GLY A 70 -5.91 -14.57 -8.04
C GLY A 70 -4.65 -14.91 -8.83
N PHE A 71 -4.74 -14.90 -10.17
CA PHE A 71 -3.60 -15.14 -11.06
C PHE A 71 -2.45 -14.14 -10.82
N CYS A 72 -2.75 -12.85 -10.69
CA CYS A 72 -1.71 -11.85 -10.41
C CYS A 72 -1.06 -12.07 -9.03
N CYS A 73 -1.84 -12.43 -8.01
CA CYS A 73 -1.31 -12.68 -6.67
C CYS A 73 -0.45 -13.95 -6.64
N VAL A 74 -1.04 -15.10 -7.00
CA VAL A 74 -0.37 -16.40 -6.97
C VAL A 74 0.79 -16.45 -7.96
N GLY A 75 0.63 -15.88 -9.16
CA GLY A 75 1.67 -15.86 -10.17
C GLY A 75 2.90 -15.05 -9.75
N THR A 76 2.71 -13.96 -8.99
CA THR A 76 3.83 -13.17 -8.46
C THR A 76 4.52 -13.89 -7.30
N GLU A 77 3.78 -14.52 -6.39
CA GLU A 77 4.39 -15.31 -5.31
C GLU A 77 5.16 -16.52 -5.87
N LEU A 78 4.56 -17.22 -6.84
CA LEU A 78 5.17 -18.34 -7.53
C LEU A 78 6.43 -17.90 -8.31
N PHE A 79 6.44 -16.71 -8.90
CA PHE A 79 7.62 -16.15 -9.57
C PHE A 79 8.84 -16.13 -8.63
N TYR A 80 8.65 -15.57 -7.44
CA TYR A 80 9.74 -15.38 -6.50
C TYR A 80 10.23 -16.73 -5.94
N ILE A 81 9.33 -17.67 -5.70
CA ILE A 81 9.68 -19.04 -5.30
C ILE A 81 10.47 -19.74 -6.42
N LEU A 82 10.03 -19.62 -7.68
CA LEU A 82 10.72 -20.22 -8.81
C LEU A 82 12.11 -19.61 -9.03
N LEU A 83 12.26 -18.30 -8.88
CA LEU A 83 13.56 -17.61 -8.91
C LEU A 83 14.49 -18.12 -7.80
N TYR A 84 13.97 -18.33 -6.60
CA TYR A 84 14.74 -18.92 -5.49
C TYR A 84 15.25 -20.32 -5.86
N VAL A 85 14.37 -21.19 -6.35
CA VAL A 85 14.73 -22.57 -6.73
C VAL A 85 15.73 -22.58 -7.89
N LEU A 86 15.53 -21.74 -8.90
CA LEU A 86 16.39 -21.64 -10.07
C LEU A 86 17.81 -21.17 -9.73
N HIS A 87 17.97 -20.40 -8.64
CA HIS A 87 19.29 -20.00 -8.16
C HIS A 87 20.14 -21.21 -7.74
N PHE A 88 19.52 -22.23 -7.12
CA PHE A 88 20.20 -23.44 -6.68
C PHE A 88 20.33 -24.47 -7.80
N ASP A 89 19.26 -24.68 -8.58
CA ASP A 89 19.21 -25.67 -9.66
C ASP A 89 18.71 -25.04 -10.98
N PRO A 90 19.61 -24.49 -11.82
CA PRO A 90 19.22 -23.80 -13.05
C PRO A 90 18.68 -24.73 -14.14
N THR A 91 18.97 -26.04 -14.05
CA THR A 91 18.54 -27.06 -15.04
C THR A 91 17.31 -27.84 -14.61
N LEU A 92 16.60 -27.38 -13.56
CA LEU A 92 15.41 -28.08 -13.06
C LEU A 92 14.34 -28.16 -14.16
N LEU A 93 13.91 -29.38 -14.47
CA LEU A 93 12.77 -29.66 -15.34
C LEU A 93 11.54 -29.90 -14.48
N ILE A 94 10.39 -29.44 -14.95
CA ILE A 94 9.12 -29.74 -14.26
C ILE A 94 8.84 -31.23 -14.46
N PRO A 95 8.85 -32.06 -13.38
CA PRO A 95 8.41 -33.44 -13.49
C PRO A 95 6.97 -33.40 -14.03
N PHE A 96 6.64 -34.24 -15.01
CA PHE A 96 5.39 -34.27 -15.81
C PHE A 96 5.38 -33.58 -17.17
N ILE A 97 6.06 -32.44 -17.38
CA ILE A 97 5.90 -31.65 -18.63
C ILE A 97 7.19 -31.58 -19.45
N ASN A 98 8.36 -31.96 -18.91
CA ASN A 98 9.67 -31.86 -19.60
C ASN A 98 10.00 -30.44 -20.10
N VAL A 99 9.33 -29.42 -19.57
CA VAL A 99 9.59 -28.01 -19.87
C VAL A 99 10.55 -27.46 -18.82
N PRO A 100 11.60 -26.71 -19.21
CA PRO A 100 12.51 -26.09 -18.25
C PRO A 100 11.75 -25.06 -17.40
N VAL A 101 11.97 -25.10 -16.08
CA VAL A 101 11.34 -24.19 -15.11
C VAL A 101 11.60 -22.72 -15.46
N MET A 102 12.73 -22.43 -16.09
CA MET A 102 13.04 -21.11 -16.66
C MET A 102 11.97 -20.59 -17.61
N GLN A 103 11.51 -21.41 -18.55
CA GLN A 103 10.50 -20.96 -19.52
C GLN A 103 9.18 -20.66 -18.82
N LEU A 104 8.76 -21.49 -17.86
CA LEU A 104 7.56 -21.21 -17.07
C LEU A 104 7.69 -19.90 -16.27
N CYS A 105 8.86 -19.68 -15.66
CA CYS A 105 9.17 -18.46 -14.91
C CYS A 105 9.07 -17.21 -15.81
N TYR A 106 9.64 -17.23 -17.01
CA TYR A 106 9.58 -16.09 -17.93
C TYR A 106 8.20 -15.91 -18.58
N TYR A 107 7.55 -16.97 -19.07
CA TYR A 107 6.30 -16.86 -19.85
C TYR A 107 5.06 -16.63 -18.99
N VAL A 108 4.99 -17.18 -17.77
CA VAL A 108 3.80 -17.08 -16.92
C VAL A 108 3.98 -16.02 -15.83
N CYS A 109 5.17 -15.98 -15.24
CA CYS A 109 5.36 -15.24 -14.00
C CYS A 109 5.84 -13.79 -14.23
N LEU A 110 6.60 -13.53 -15.30
CA LEU A 110 6.96 -12.17 -15.72
C LEU A 110 5.73 -11.30 -16.06
N PRO A 111 4.76 -11.76 -16.89
CA PRO A 111 3.55 -10.96 -17.12
C PRO A 111 2.70 -10.80 -15.86
N ALA A 112 2.64 -11.80 -14.98
CA ALA A 112 1.94 -11.67 -13.70
C ALA A 112 2.58 -10.58 -12.81
N CYS A 113 3.91 -10.56 -12.72
CA CYS A 113 4.66 -9.55 -11.97
C CYS A 113 4.48 -8.14 -12.57
N VAL A 114 4.51 -8.01 -13.90
CA VAL A 114 4.25 -6.72 -14.57
C VAL A 114 2.83 -6.24 -14.31
N CYS A 115 1.82 -7.10 -14.48
CA CYS A 115 0.42 -6.78 -14.20
C CYS A 115 0.20 -6.37 -12.74
N LYS A 116 0.88 -7.04 -11.80
CA LYS A 116 0.85 -6.72 -10.37
C LYS A 116 1.41 -5.32 -10.11
N ASN A 117 2.54 -4.99 -10.72
CA ASN A 117 3.17 -3.67 -10.60
C ASN A 117 2.31 -2.55 -11.17
N ILE A 118 1.72 -2.77 -12.36
CA ILE A 118 0.78 -1.83 -12.96
C ILE A 118 -0.42 -1.62 -12.02
N THR A 119 -0.91 -2.68 -11.39
CA THR A 119 -2.01 -2.58 -10.42
C THR A 119 -1.62 -1.75 -9.20
N ASN A 120 -0.41 -1.96 -8.66
CA ASN A 120 0.10 -1.19 -7.52
C ASN A 120 0.24 0.32 -7.86
N VAL A 121 0.72 0.66 -9.05
CA VAL A 121 0.77 2.04 -9.55
C VAL A 121 -0.64 2.61 -9.72
N ALA A 122 -1.55 1.86 -10.33
CA ALA A 122 -2.91 2.33 -10.56
C ALA A 122 -3.68 2.56 -9.24
N GLN A 123 -3.42 1.73 -8.21
CA GLN A 123 -3.93 1.93 -6.86
C GLN A 123 -3.37 3.21 -6.23
N LEU A 124 -2.07 3.47 -6.39
CA LEU A 124 -1.41 4.68 -5.90
C LEU A 124 -1.99 5.93 -6.58
N CYS A 125 -2.11 5.94 -7.90
CA CYS A 125 -2.66 7.07 -8.65
C CYS A 125 -4.13 7.35 -8.29
N SER A 126 -4.95 6.29 -8.17
CA SER A 126 -6.36 6.43 -7.77
C SER A 126 -6.50 7.01 -6.35
N ALA A 127 -5.66 6.56 -5.42
CA ALA A 127 -5.64 7.08 -4.06
C ALA A 127 -5.13 8.54 -4.00
N ALA A 128 -4.07 8.88 -4.73
CA ALA A 128 -3.54 10.24 -4.81
C ALA A 128 -4.56 11.23 -5.39
N TYR A 129 -5.27 10.83 -6.45
CA TYR A 129 -6.36 11.62 -7.02
C TYR A 129 -7.49 11.86 -6.01
N SER A 130 -7.88 10.81 -5.29
CA SER A 130 -8.90 10.90 -4.23
C SER A 130 -8.51 11.85 -3.10
N LEU A 131 -7.23 11.86 -2.72
CA LEU A 131 -6.70 12.76 -1.69
C LEU A 131 -6.64 14.21 -2.16
N ARG A 132 -6.20 14.45 -3.40
CA ARG A 132 -6.20 15.79 -4.01
C ARG A 132 -7.61 16.40 -4.00
N LEU A 133 -8.62 15.64 -4.39
CA LEU A 133 -10.01 16.11 -4.38
C LEU A 133 -10.52 16.40 -2.97
N ARG A 134 -10.18 15.55 -1.99
CA ARG A 134 -10.50 15.81 -0.57
C ARG A 134 -9.83 17.10 -0.08
N MET A 135 -8.58 17.34 -0.45
CA MET A 135 -7.85 18.56 -0.07
C MET A 135 -8.45 19.81 -0.73
N TRP A 136 -8.88 19.71 -2.00
CA TRP A 136 -9.49 20.82 -2.75
C TRP A 136 -10.90 21.19 -2.24
N HIS A 137 -11.70 20.20 -1.82
CA HIS A 137 -13.04 20.43 -1.28
C HIS A 137 -13.09 20.62 0.24
N SER A 138 -11.98 20.44 0.96
CA SER A 138 -11.95 20.74 2.38
C SER A 138 -12.01 22.25 2.56
N PRO A 139 -13.03 22.81 3.22
CA PRO A 139 -13.07 24.23 3.55
C PRO A 139 -12.09 24.47 4.71
N THR A 140 -10.78 24.41 4.46
CA THR A 140 -9.81 25.03 5.36
C THR A 140 -9.97 26.53 5.20
N ARG A 141 -10.87 27.08 6.02
CA ARG A 141 -10.75 28.46 6.49
C ARG A 141 -9.26 28.69 6.78
N PRO A 142 -8.62 29.72 6.23
CA PRO A 142 -7.30 30.07 6.71
C PRO A 142 -7.49 30.40 8.19
N SER A 143 -6.86 29.61 9.08
CA SER A 143 -6.69 30.00 10.47
C SER A 143 -5.96 31.33 10.44
N ARG A 144 -6.75 32.40 10.55
CA ARG A 144 -6.29 33.78 10.64
C ARG A 144 -5.34 33.79 11.84
N VAL A 145 -4.04 33.96 11.54
CA VAL A 145 -3.00 34.23 12.52
C VAL A 145 -3.50 35.38 13.40
N GLY A 146 -3.88 35.06 14.64
CA GLY A 146 -4.38 36.00 15.62
C GLY A 146 -3.22 36.80 16.21
N ILE A 147 -2.60 37.64 15.39
CA ILE A 147 -1.88 38.83 15.86
C ILE A 147 -2.97 39.88 16.13
N LEU A 148 -3.36 40.02 17.39
CA LEU A 148 -4.06 41.17 17.98
C LEU A 148 -3.85 41.00 19.50
N SER A 149 -2.82 41.60 20.09
CA SER A 149 -2.84 43.00 20.53
C SER A 149 -4.19 43.37 21.17
N ASN A 150 -4.33 43.21 22.48
CA ASN A 150 -4.66 44.38 23.29
C ASN A 150 -4.35 44.21 24.79
N ARG A 151 -3.83 45.30 25.35
CA ARG A 151 -3.60 45.57 26.78
C ARG A 151 -4.95 45.72 27.51
N GLY A 152 -4.96 45.27 28.77
CA GLY A 152 -5.45 46.06 29.89
C GLY A 152 -6.96 46.09 30.18
N ALA A 153 -7.41 45.26 31.13
CA ALA A 153 -8.36 45.69 32.16
C ALA A 153 -8.21 44.81 33.42
N ARG A 154 -8.16 45.48 34.56
CA ARG A 154 -7.79 45.06 35.91
C ARG A 154 -9.03 45.05 36.79
N ARG A 155 -9.20 44.04 37.67
CA ARG A 155 -9.79 44.04 39.05
C ARG A 155 -10.09 42.57 39.44
N GLU A 156 -9.32 41.96 40.35
CA GLU A 156 -9.53 41.85 41.81
C GLU A 156 -10.88 41.18 42.15
N SER A 157 -10.97 39.99 42.78
CA SER A 157 -10.62 39.68 44.19
C SER A 157 -10.50 38.15 44.48
N LEU A 158 -9.83 37.79 45.59
CA LEU A 158 -9.30 36.46 46.00
C LEU A 158 -10.31 35.56 46.83
N PRO A 159 -9.92 34.57 47.69
CA PRO A 159 -10.28 33.14 47.58
C PRO A 159 -11.02 32.54 48.82
N THR A 160 -11.53 31.30 48.78
CA THR A 160 -11.86 30.47 49.99
C THR A 160 -12.19 29.03 49.56
N TYR A 161 -11.36 28.03 49.87
CA TYR A 161 -11.33 27.10 51.04
C TYR A 161 -12.41 26.00 51.08
N SER A 162 -11.95 24.77 50.79
CA SER A 162 -12.18 23.47 51.49
C SER A 162 -13.58 22.89 51.70
N GLN A 163 -13.55 21.55 51.92
CA GLN A 163 -14.54 20.62 52.47
C GLN A 163 -15.42 19.88 51.41
N VAL A 164 -15.77 18.58 51.49
CA VAL A 164 -15.29 17.36 52.20
C VAL A 164 -16.26 16.22 51.80
N VAL A 165 -15.79 14.96 51.79
CA VAL A 165 -16.52 13.72 52.20
C VAL A 165 -17.38 12.87 51.22
N THR A 166 -16.83 11.65 51.03
CA THR A 166 -17.37 10.25 51.04
C THR A 166 -18.44 9.74 50.05
N VAL A 167 -17.99 8.77 49.23
CA VAL A 167 -18.33 7.32 49.19
C VAL A 167 -19.67 6.87 49.81
N PRO A 168 -20.39 5.99 49.09
CA PRO A 168 -20.81 4.69 49.62
C PRO A 168 -20.11 3.50 48.95
#